data_AF-A0A947NIU1-F1
#
_entry.id   AF-A0A947NIU1-F1
#
_cell.length_a   1.000
_cell.length_b   1.000
_cell.length_c   1.000
_cell.angle_alpha   90.00
_cell.angle_beta   90.00
_cell.angle_gamma   90.00
#
_symmetry.space_group_name_H-M   'P 1'
#
loop_
_entity.id
_entity.type
_entity.pdbx_description
1 polymer ?
#
loop_
_entity_poly.entity_id
_entity_poly.type
_entity_poly.pdbx_seq_one_letter_code
_entity_poly.pdbx_strand_id
1 'polypeptide(L)'
;MIIKSNKGQTLLIAVIFLAVTFMLGSSLFAYVMSNQIVSQRAYNTQRTYNIAEAGIHKAVWCLNNSDICGSGYSGETTDFSTGQFTTTVTSVGQDYVVTSIGSSSNIEKTIKVTITQNVTTADASFFYGVQVGDGGLTMDNNSYVDGNIYSNGSIDAGSGAYVTGDVYVAGGTALTADQEHTTQNAEFSFGRYDSDEDIAQSFTPGVTEVINYISLYIKKVGNAANATVYITEDNGGEPATSSLAQGTLQANLITTSFGWVDVSFTSNPELTLGTQYWIVIDVGTPKSSKYYIIGQDDQIIAPAGTGARYSSDWLSGNWSTTDGHFNFKTWMGGLDTHIDGLLVGANPDGTRIGHNCDDAHYAIHHGDAHAHTITNSDIEC
;
A
#
# COMPACT_ATOMS: atom_id res chain seq x y z
N MET A 1 10.96 64.63 -100.28
CA MET A 1 9.50 64.58 -100.06
C MET A 1 9.25 64.72 -98.58
N ILE A 2 8.56 65.80 -98.21
CA ILE A 2 8.26 66.21 -96.83
C ILE A 2 7.49 65.07 -96.14
N ILE A 3 7.98 64.59 -95.00
CA ILE A 3 7.17 63.76 -94.10
C ILE A 3 6.03 64.66 -93.63
N LYS A 4 4.84 64.50 -94.24
CA LYS A 4 3.63 65.14 -93.75
C LYS A 4 3.42 64.68 -92.31
N SER A 5 3.47 65.64 -91.39
CA SER A 5 3.16 65.42 -89.99
C SER A 5 1.68 65.02 -89.87
N ASN A 6 1.40 63.72 -89.81
CA ASN A 6 0.08 63.17 -89.51
C ASN A 6 -0.19 63.35 -88.01
N LYS A 7 -0.39 64.60 -87.56
CA LYS A 7 -0.53 64.98 -86.14
C LYS A 7 -1.67 64.24 -85.39
N GLY A 8 -2.59 63.57 -86.09
CA GLY A 8 -3.63 62.72 -85.49
C GLY A 8 -3.25 61.26 -85.22
N GLN A 9 -2.34 60.66 -86.00
CA GLN A 9 -1.98 59.23 -85.85
C GLN A 9 -1.06 58.99 -84.64
N THR A 10 -0.18 59.94 -84.34
CA THR A 10 0.69 59.89 -83.14
C THR A 10 -0.13 59.91 -81.85
N LEU A 11 -1.22 60.69 -81.81
CA LEU A 11 -2.12 60.75 -80.66
C LEU A 11 -2.84 59.41 -80.43
N LEU A 12 -3.35 58.78 -81.49
CA LEU A 12 -4.01 57.48 -81.42
C LEU A 12 -3.07 56.37 -80.92
N ILE A 13 -1.85 56.31 -81.45
CA ILE A 13 -0.84 55.33 -81.01
C ILE A 13 -0.43 55.59 -79.55
N ALA A 14 -0.27 56.86 -79.14
CA ALA A 14 0.05 57.22 -77.76
C ALA A 14 -1.06 56.84 -76.78
N VAL A 15 -2.34 57.01 -77.17
CA VAL A 15 -3.49 56.63 -76.33
C VAL A 15 -3.61 55.12 -76.19
N ILE A 16 -3.43 54.37 -77.28
CA ILE A 16 -3.44 52.90 -77.22
C ILE A 16 -2.28 52.38 -76.36
N PHE A 17 -1.09 52.94 -76.53
CA PHE A 17 0.06 52.57 -75.73
C PHE A 17 -0.16 52.89 -74.24
N LEU A 18 -0.71 54.07 -73.91
CA LEU A 18 -1.06 54.44 -72.55
C LEU A 18 -2.15 53.54 -71.94
N ALA A 19 -3.15 53.15 -72.73
CA ALA A 19 -4.19 52.24 -72.28
C ALA A 19 -3.61 50.85 -71.94
N VAL A 20 -2.71 50.33 -72.78
CA VAL A 20 -2.03 49.05 -72.53
C VAL A 20 -1.14 49.13 -71.30
N THR A 21 -0.33 50.19 -71.14
CA THR A 21 0.52 50.34 -69.96
C THR A 21 -0.29 50.51 -68.67
N PHE A 22 -1.45 51.18 -68.73
CA PHE A 22 -2.35 51.31 -67.58
C PHE A 22 -3.02 49.98 -67.22
N MET A 23 -3.44 49.18 -68.21
CA MET A 23 -3.98 47.83 -67.97
C MET A 23 -2.94 46.90 -67.34
N LEU A 24 -1.69 46.95 -67.82
CA LEU A 24 -0.60 46.17 -67.22
C LEU A 24 -0.28 46.67 -65.81
N GLY A 25 -0.22 47.99 -65.60
CA GLY A 25 0.03 48.60 -64.29
C GLY A 25 -1.04 48.27 -63.25
N SER A 26 -2.32 48.29 -63.62
CA SER A 26 -3.42 47.94 -62.71
C SER A 26 -3.42 46.46 -62.34
N SER A 27 -3.10 45.57 -63.30
CA SER A 27 -2.98 44.13 -63.03
C SER A 27 -1.85 43.81 -62.06
N LEU A 28 -0.70 44.47 -62.19
CA LEU A 28 0.43 44.31 -61.27
C LEU A 28 0.08 44.85 -59.88
N PHE A 29 -0.57 46.01 -59.80
CA PHE A 29 -1.01 46.58 -58.53
C PHE A 29 -2.00 45.66 -57.80
N ALA A 30 -2.99 45.11 -58.52
CA ALA A 30 -3.94 44.15 -57.97
C ALA A 30 -3.23 42.87 -57.47
N TYR A 31 -2.25 42.38 -58.22
CA TYR A 31 -1.44 41.22 -57.83
C TYR A 31 -0.62 41.48 -56.55
N VAL A 32 0.05 42.62 -56.45
CA VAL A 32 0.83 43.01 -55.26
C VAL A 32 -0.07 43.15 -54.03
N MET A 33 -1.24 43.80 -54.17
CA MET A 33 -2.20 43.94 -53.07
C MET A 33 -2.71 42.58 -52.59
N SER A 34 -3.03 41.68 -53.53
CA SER A 34 -3.46 40.32 -53.22
C SER A 34 -2.37 39.55 -52.46
N ASN A 35 -1.12 39.59 -52.94
CA ASN A 35 0.01 38.96 -52.28
C ASN A 35 0.27 39.53 -50.88
N GLN A 36 0.12 40.84 -50.67
CA GLN A 36 0.28 41.44 -49.36
C GLN A 36 -0.78 40.93 -48.36
N ILE A 37 -2.05 40.81 -48.79
CA ILE A 37 -3.12 40.29 -47.94
C ILE A 37 -2.89 38.81 -47.62
N VAL A 38 -2.51 38.00 -48.62
CA VAL A 38 -2.19 36.57 -48.40
C VAL A 38 -0.99 36.43 -47.47
N SER A 39 0.08 37.20 -47.68
CA SER A 39 1.27 37.21 -46.83
C SER A 39 0.94 37.60 -45.39
N GLN A 40 0.13 38.64 -45.19
CA GLN A 40 -0.26 39.07 -43.85
C GLN A 40 -1.13 38.01 -43.14
N ARG A 41 -2.06 37.39 -43.87
CA ARG A 41 -2.88 36.29 -43.34
C ARG A 41 -2.03 35.08 -42.98
N ALA A 42 -1.09 34.70 -43.85
CA ALA A 42 -0.16 33.59 -43.60
C ALA A 42 0.70 33.87 -42.36
N TYR A 43 1.24 35.08 -42.23
CA TYR A 43 2.00 35.51 -41.07
C TYR A 43 1.18 35.45 -39.77
N ASN A 44 -0.01 36.03 -39.75
CA ASN A 44 -0.87 36.02 -38.56
C ASN A 44 -1.32 34.58 -38.21
N THR A 45 -1.58 33.74 -39.21
CA THR A 45 -1.94 32.33 -39.04
C THR A 45 -0.81 31.53 -38.39
N GLN A 46 0.42 31.69 -38.89
CA GLN A 46 1.61 31.03 -38.33
C GLN A 46 1.86 31.49 -36.90
N ARG A 47 1.69 32.79 -36.65
CA ARG A 47 1.86 33.34 -35.31
C ARG A 47 0.87 32.76 -34.31
N THR A 48 -0.42 32.67 -34.65
CA THR A 48 -1.44 32.03 -33.79
C THR A 48 -1.15 30.54 -33.57
N TYR A 49 -0.61 29.85 -34.58
CA TYR A 49 -0.20 28.46 -34.46
C TYR A 49 0.92 28.30 -33.42
N ASN A 50 1.97 29.14 -33.48
CA ASN A 50 3.05 29.12 -32.50
C ASN A 50 2.57 29.46 -31.06
N ILE A 51 1.51 30.27 -30.92
CA ILE A 51 0.88 30.54 -29.61
C ILE A 51 0.20 29.27 -29.07
N ALA A 52 -0.50 28.52 -29.92
CA ALA A 52 -1.08 27.22 -29.54
C ALA A 52 0.02 26.20 -29.17
N GLU A 53 1.15 26.20 -29.88
CA GLU A 53 2.30 25.34 -29.53
C GLU A 53 2.85 25.67 -28.15
N ALA A 54 2.96 26.95 -27.80
CA ALA A 54 3.43 27.37 -26.47
C ALA A 54 2.57 26.77 -25.34
N GLY A 55 1.25 26.70 -25.54
CA GLY A 55 0.35 26.05 -24.58
C GLY A 55 0.53 24.54 -24.48
N ILE A 56 0.86 23.86 -25.59
CA ILE A 56 1.24 22.44 -25.58
C ILE A 56 2.56 22.25 -24.82
N HIS A 57 3.58 23.05 -25.11
CA HIS A 57 4.90 22.95 -24.46
C HIS A 57 4.80 23.16 -22.95
N LYS A 58 4.03 24.16 -22.51
CA LYS A 58 3.81 24.41 -21.09
C LYS A 58 3.06 23.26 -20.42
N ALA A 59 2.04 22.71 -21.06
CA ALA A 59 1.30 21.57 -20.52
C ALA A 59 2.18 20.32 -20.39
N VAL A 60 2.99 20.00 -21.40
CA VAL A 60 3.97 18.90 -21.33
C VAL A 60 4.95 19.14 -20.17
N TRP A 61 5.45 20.37 -20.03
CA TRP A 61 6.37 20.72 -18.95
C TRP A 61 5.73 20.57 -17.57
N CYS A 62 4.50 21.07 -17.37
CA CYS A 62 3.78 20.94 -16.11
C CYS A 62 3.43 19.49 -15.77
N LEU A 63 3.08 18.67 -16.76
CA LEU A 63 2.83 17.24 -16.55
C LEU A 63 4.09 16.49 -16.09
N ASN A 64 5.28 16.97 -16.48
CA ASN A 64 6.57 16.43 -16.03
C ASN A 64 7.09 17.06 -14.72
N ASN A 65 6.47 18.14 -14.22
CA ASN A 65 6.96 18.92 -13.06
C ASN A 65 5.78 19.25 -12.11
N SER A 66 5.08 18.21 -11.64
CA SER A 66 3.88 18.32 -10.82
C SER A 66 4.08 19.10 -9.51
N ASP A 67 5.30 19.09 -8.95
CA ASP A 67 5.59 19.78 -7.69
C ASP A 67 5.53 21.30 -7.83
N ILE A 68 5.73 21.81 -9.06
CA ILE A 68 5.72 23.25 -9.37
C ILE A 68 4.35 23.69 -9.86
N CYS A 69 3.70 22.89 -10.71
CA CYS A 69 2.39 23.24 -11.30
C CYS A 69 1.18 22.74 -10.49
N GLY A 70 1.41 22.01 -9.39
CA GLY A 70 0.39 21.30 -8.64
C GLY A 70 0.09 19.92 -9.22
N SER A 71 -0.28 18.98 -8.36
CA SER A 71 -0.70 17.65 -8.78
C SER A 71 -2.00 17.73 -9.59
N GLY A 72 -1.97 17.23 -10.83
CA GLY A 72 -3.15 17.18 -11.70
C GLY A 72 -3.41 18.45 -12.53
N TYR A 73 -2.38 19.04 -13.14
CA TYR A 73 -2.53 20.13 -14.10
C TYR A 73 -3.59 19.82 -15.17
N SER A 74 -4.69 20.57 -15.14
CA SER A 74 -5.86 20.37 -16.02
C SER A 74 -5.89 21.33 -17.21
N GLY A 75 -4.89 22.20 -17.32
CA GLY A 75 -4.81 23.26 -18.32
C GLY A 75 -5.01 24.65 -17.73
N GLU A 76 -4.87 25.66 -18.56
CA GLU A 76 -4.99 27.06 -18.17
C GLU A 76 -5.24 27.96 -19.38
N THR A 77 -5.67 29.19 -19.11
CA THR A 77 -5.73 30.26 -20.09
C THR A 77 -4.68 31.30 -19.74
N THR A 78 -3.77 31.63 -20.65
CA THR A 78 -2.68 32.57 -20.38
C THR A 78 -2.34 33.42 -21.59
N ASP A 79 -2.11 34.71 -21.35
CA ASP A 79 -1.65 35.64 -22.37
C ASP A 79 -0.21 35.35 -22.76
N PHE A 80 0.04 35.28 -24.07
CA PHE A 80 1.37 35.01 -24.61
C PHE A 80 1.60 35.85 -25.87
N SER A 81 2.65 36.68 -25.84
CA SER A 81 2.94 37.66 -26.90
C SER A 81 1.80 38.69 -27.07
N THR A 82 1.07 38.68 -28.18
CA THR A 82 -0.11 39.56 -28.40
C THR A 82 -1.38 38.74 -28.66
N GLY A 83 -1.43 37.54 -28.11
CA GLY A 83 -2.59 36.67 -28.12
C GLY A 83 -2.67 35.91 -26.81
N GLN A 84 -3.49 34.87 -26.80
CA GLN A 84 -3.70 34.04 -25.64
C GLN A 84 -3.71 32.58 -26.08
N PHE A 85 -3.27 31.67 -25.21
CA PHE A 85 -3.59 30.26 -25.39
C PHE A 85 -4.51 29.79 -24.27
N THR A 86 -5.39 28.86 -24.61
CA THR A 86 -6.21 28.11 -23.65
C THR A 86 -5.88 26.64 -23.83
N THR A 87 -5.32 26.03 -22.80
CA THR A 87 -4.98 24.61 -22.78
C THR A 87 -5.98 23.85 -21.91
N THR A 88 -6.34 22.65 -22.32
CA THR A 88 -7.14 21.69 -21.56
C THR A 88 -6.45 20.34 -21.61
N VAL A 89 -6.33 19.70 -20.45
CA VAL A 89 -5.73 18.38 -20.30
C VAL A 89 -6.79 17.42 -19.79
N THR A 90 -7.01 16.33 -20.52
CA THR A 90 -7.93 15.25 -20.12
C THR A 90 -7.20 13.92 -20.13
N SER A 91 -7.36 13.12 -19.08
CA SER A 91 -6.87 11.74 -19.06
C SER A 91 -7.79 10.82 -19.87
N VAL A 92 -7.20 9.93 -20.65
CA VAL A 92 -7.90 8.88 -21.42
C VAL A 92 -7.12 7.58 -21.22
N GLY A 93 -7.56 6.76 -20.26
CA GLY A 93 -6.77 5.59 -19.84
C GLY A 93 -5.46 6.04 -19.17
N GLN A 94 -4.33 5.53 -19.66
CA GLN A 94 -2.97 5.88 -19.19
C GLN A 94 -2.36 7.09 -19.92
N ASP A 95 -3.04 7.61 -20.95
CA ASP A 95 -2.55 8.73 -21.75
C ASP A 95 -3.19 10.05 -21.30
N TYR A 96 -2.46 11.14 -21.51
CA TYR A 96 -3.01 12.49 -21.42
C TYR A 96 -3.26 13.05 -22.81
N VAL A 97 -4.46 13.59 -23.01
CA VAL A 97 -4.82 14.32 -24.22
C VAL A 97 -4.78 15.80 -23.90
N VAL A 98 -3.80 16.50 -24.47
CA VAL A 98 -3.63 17.94 -24.32
C VAL A 98 -4.19 18.63 -25.57
N THR A 99 -5.13 19.54 -25.38
CA THR A 99 -5.65 20.41 -26.44
C THR A 99 -5.30 21.85 -26.10
N SER A 100 -4.58 22.55 -26.98
CA SER A 100 -4.29 23.97 -26.84
C SER A 100 -4.88 24.77 -27.98
N ILE A 101 -5.62 25.83 -27.64
CA ILE A 101 -6.23 26.77 -28.57
C ILE A 101 -5.48 28.10 -28.44
N GLY A 102 -4.67 28.44 -29.44
CA GLY A 102 -4.08 29.76 -29.58
C GLY A 102 -5.06 30.72 -30.25
N SER A 103 -5.27 31.90 -29.69
CA SER A 103 -6.13 32.96 -30.20
C SER A 103 -5.34 34.25 -30.40
N SER A 104 -5.50 34.90 -31.55
CA SER A 104 -4.97 36.24 -31.80
C SER A 104 -5.90 37.01 -32.73
N SER A 105 -6.47 38.12 -32.23
CA SER A 105 -7.51 38.90 -32.90
C SER A 105 -8.74 38.05 -33.29
N ASN A 106 -8.86 37.66 -34.57
CA ASN A 106 -9.99 36.89 -35.12
C ASN A 106 -9.54 35.54 -35.70
N ILE A 107 -8.35 35.07 -35.33
CA ILE A 107 -7.79 33.79 -35.80
C ILE A 107 -7.59 32.90 -34.58
N GLU A 108 -8.12 31.69 -34.68
CA GLU A 108 -7.89 30.62 -33.72
C GLU A 108 -7.16 29.45 -34.38
N LYS A 109 -6.26 28.81 -33.63
CA LYS A 109 -5.60 27.58 -34.02
C LYS A 109 -5.64 26.59 -32.86
N THR A 110 -6.08 25.38 -33.17
CA THR A 110 -6.14 24.29 -32.20
C THR A 110 -5.07 23.27 -32.53
N ILE A 111 -4.29 22.91 -31.51
CA ILE A 111 -3.34 21.81 -31.55
C ILE A 111 -3.77 20.79 -30.51
N LYS A 112 -3.75 19.52 -30.89
CA LYS A 112 -4.08 18.40 -30.01
C LYS A 112 -2.94 17.40 -30.04
N VAL A 113 -2.43 17.05 -28.86
CA VAL A 113 -1.34 16.08 -28.68
C VAL A 113 -1.80 15.03 -27.68
N THR A 114 -1.51 13.76 -27.98
CA THR A 114 -1.62 12.66 -27.03
C THR A 114 -0.24 12.39 -26.47
N ILE A 115 -0.12 12.44 -25.15
CA ILE A 115 1.09 12.15 -24.40
C ILE A 115 0.87 10.79 -23.74
N THR A 116 1.59 9.79 -24.20
CA THR A 116 1.64 8.50 -23.52
C THR A 116 2.68 8.57 -22.42
N GLN A 117 2.25 8.29 -21.20
CA GLN A 117 3.17 8.15 -20.08
C GLN A 117 3.94 6.84 -20.30
N ASN A 118 5.23 6.95 -20.60
CA ASN A 118 6.14 5.83 -20.40
C ASN A 118 6.29 5.68 -18.89
N VAL A 119 5.43 4.86 -18.29
CA VAL A 119 5.69 4.34 -16.95
C VAL A 119 6.90 3.44 -17.12
N THR A 120 8.09 3.99 -16.93
CA THR A 120 9.28 3.17 -16.77
C THR A 120 8.98 2.26 -15.59
N THR A 121 8.94 0.96 -15.85
CA THR A 121 8.88 -0.09 -14.81
C THR A 121 10.09 -0.06 -13.87
N ALA A 122 10.93 0.99 -13.93
CA ALA A 122 11.95 1.31 -12.94
C ALA A 122 11.35 1.69 -11.58
N ASP A 123 10.09 2.13 -11.52
CA ASP A 123 9.39 2.39 -10.25
C ASP A 123 8.58 1.18 -9.76
N ALA A 124 8.53 0.08 -10.53
CA ALA A 124 8.20 -1.22 -9.99
C ALA A 124 9.51 -1.88 -9.54
N SER A 125 10.14 -1.31 -8.52
CA SER A 125 11.15 -2.01 -7.74
C SER A 125 10.45 -3.25 -7.16
N PHE A 126 10.68 -4.40 -7.79
CA PHE A 126 10.49 -5.67 -7.08
C PHE A 126 11.57 -5.67 -6.01
N PHE A 127 11.22 -5.22 -4.81
CA PHE A 127 12.04 -5.43 -3.64
C PHE A 127 12.12 -6.95 -3.46
N TYR A 128 13.23 -7.55 -3.91
CA TYR A 128 13.51 -8.93 -3.60
C TYR A 128 13.58 -9.01 -2.08
N GLY A 129 12.79 -9.91 -1.49
CA GLY A 129 12.63 -10.00 -0.05
C GLY A 129 12.91 -11.41 0.41
N VAL A 130 13.74 -11.58 1.43
CA VAL A 130 13.84 -12.86 2.14
C VAL A 130 12.81 -12.84 3.25
N GLN A 131 11.79 -13.70 3.16
CA GLN A 131 10.85 -13.91 4.26
C GLN A 131 11.31 -15.12 5.09
N VAL A 132 11.50 -14.89 6.38
CA VAL A 132 12.05 -15.83 7.33
C VAL A 132 11.04 -16.02 8.46
N GLY A 133 10.76 -17.28 8.80
CA GLY A 133 9.83 -17.62 9.88
C GLY A 133 10.44 -17.43 11.27
N ASP A 134 9.79 -18.00 12.27
CA ASP A 134 10.12 -17.79 13.69
C ASP A 134 11.51 -18.34 14.09
N GLY A 135 12.11 -19.17 13.24
CA GLY A 135 13.47 -19.69 13.42
C GLY A 135 14.59 -18.69 13.15
N GLY A 136 14.27 -17.51 12.60
CA GLY A 136 15.25 -16.46 12.34
C GLY A 136 16.19 -16.77 11.17
N LEU A 137 17.13 -15.85 10.93
CA LEU A 137 18.10 -15.91 9.83
C LEU A 137 19.52 -15.99 10.38
N THR A 138 20.26 -17.03 10.01
CA THR A 138 21.71 -17.09 10.26
C THR A 138 22.45 -16.85 8.96
N MET A 139 23.36 -15.86 8.95
CA MET A 139 24.21 -15.54 7.80
C MET A 139 25.66 -15.88 8.11
N ASP A 140 26.34 -16.61 7.21
CA ASP A 140 27.77 -16.87 7.33
C ASP A 140 28.60 -15.62 6.99
N ASN A 141 29.89 -15.63 7.35
CA ASN A 141 30.82 -14.53 7.06
C ASN A 141 30.81 -14.13 5.58
N ASN A 142 30.71 -12.82 5.30
CA ASN A 142 30.65 -12.23 3.96
C ASN A 142 29.46 -12.67 3.09
N SER A 143 28.40 -13.22 3.71
CA SER A 143 27.14 -13.48 3.00
C SER A 143 26.38 -12.18 2.80
N TYR A 144 25.59 -12.08 1.72
CA TYR A 144 24.78 -10.89 1.49
C TYR A 144 23.39 -11.20 0.95
N VAL A 145 22.45 -10.31 1.27
CA VAL A 145 21.11 -10.29 0.71
C VAL A 145 20.97 -9.07 -0.18
N ASP A 146 20.68 -9.30 -1.46
CA ASP A 146 20.34 -8.24 -2.40
C ASP A 146 18.82 -7.99 -2.36
N GLY A 147 18.38 -7.11 -1.45
CA GLY A 147 16.97 -6.84 -1.17
C GLY A 147 16.65 -6.66 0.31
N ASN A 148 15.37 -6.80 0.67
CA ASN A 148 14.87 -6.64 2.05
C ASN A 148 14.86 -7.97 2.81
N ILE A 149 14.88 -7.93 4.13
CA ILE A 149 14.69 -9.09 5.01
C ILE A 149 13.47 -8.85 5.90
N TYR A 150 12.55 -9.82 5.95
CA TYR A 150 11.42 -9.85 6.88
C TYR A 150 11.49 -11.14 7.68
N SER A 151 11.80 -11.05 8.97
CA SER A 151 12.02 -12.20 9.86
C SER A 151 11.05 -12.18 11.03
N ASN A 152 10.46 -13.32 11.39
CA ASN A 152 9.75 -13.51 12.65
C ASN A 152 10.67 -14.03 13.78
N GLY A 153 11.96 -14.18 13.53
CA GLY A 153 12.97 -14.61 14.50
C GLY A 153 14.26 -13.79 14.39
N SER A 154 15.19 -13.95 15.33
CA SER A 154 16.45 -13.19 15.35
C SER A 154 17.28 -13.35 14.08
N ILE A 155 18.09 -12.34 13.78
CA ILE A 155 19.09 -12.37 12.71
C ILE A 155 20.48 -12.38 13.33
N ASP A 156 21.22 -13.47 13.11
CA ASP A 156 22.61 -13.64 13.53
C ASP A 156 23.52 -13.60 12.30
N ALA A 157 24.27 -12.52 12.12
CA ALA A 157 25.11 -12.30 10.97
C ALA A 157 26.60 -12.46 11.29
N GLY A 158 27.27 -13.28 10.48
CA GLY A 158 28.72 -13.46 10.51
C GLY A 158 29.45 -12.20 10.07
N SER A 159 30.75 -12.14 10.38
CA SER A 159 31.59 -10.97 10.08
C SER A 159 31.56 -10.62 8.60
N GLY A 160 31.28 -9.34 8.30
CA GLY A 160 31.23 -8.80 6.94
C GLY A 160 29.96 -9.12 6.16
N ALA A 161 28.93 -9.68 6.80
CA ALA A 161 27.63 -9.88 6.17
C ALA A 161 26.85 -8.56 6.03
N TYR A 162 26.13 -8.40 4.92
CA TYR A 162 25.39 -7.17 4.62
C TYR A 162 24.10 -7.40 3.86
N VAL A 163 23.24 -6.38 3.87
CA VAL A 163 21.99 -6.35 3.11
C VAL A 163 21.87 -5.02 2.38
N THR A 164 21.39 -5.06 1.13
CA THR A 164 21.26 -3.86 0.29
C THR A 164 19.97 -3.08 0.54
N GLY A 165 18.95 -3.71 1.13
CA GLY A 165 17.66 -3.12 1.48
C GLY A 165 17.34 -3.12 2.97
N ASP A 166 16.05 -3.02 3.30
CA ASP A 166 15.53 -2.90 4.67
C ASP A 166 15.52 -4.23 5.42
N VAL A 167 15.58 -4.16 6.75
CA VAL A 167 15.46 -5.32 7.64
C VAL A 167 14.36 -5.10 8.66
N TYR A 168 13.38 -5.99 8.66
CA TYR A 168 12.30 -6.04 9.64
C TYR A 168 12.36 -7.36 10.39
N VAL A 169 12.53 -7.28 11.71
CA VAL A 169 12.46 -8.41 12.61
C VAL A 169 11.29 -8.22 13.56
N ALA A 170 10.26 -9.03 13.40
CA ALA A 170 9.11 -9.06 14.30
C ALA A 170 9.49 -9.73 15.62
N GLY A 171 8.87 -9.29 16.72
CA GLY A 171 9.00 -9.94 18.02
C GLY A 171 8.63 -11.42 17.92
N GLY A 172 9.56 -12.28 18.33
CA GLY A 172 9.45 -13.72 18.09
C GLY A 172 8.30 -14.33 18.89
N THR A 173 7.74 -15.45 18.43
CA THR A 173 6.79 -16.23 19.22
C THR A 173 7.54 -17.09 20.24
N ALA A 174 7.03 -17.21 21.47
CA ALA A 174 7.62 -18.11 22.47
C ALA A 174 7.75 -19.56 21.92
N LEU A 175 8.89 -20.21 22.15
CA LEU A 175 9.18 -21.55 21.64
C LEU A 175 8.41 -22.67 22.36
N THR A 176 7.85 -22.37 23.53
CA THR A 176 7.07 -23.29 24.35
C THR A 176 5.82 -22.59 24.86
N ALA A 177 4.73 -23.35 24.97
CA ALA A 177 3.52 -22.84 25.63
C ALA A 177 3.84 -22.49 27.09
N ASP A 178 3.28 -21.39 27.57
CA ASP A 178 3.39 -20.99 28.97
C ASP A 178 2.47 -21.84 29.85
N GLN A 179 1.19 -21.91 29.52
CA GLN A 179 0.24 -22.85 30.10
C GLN A 179 -0.32 -23.79 29.03
N GLU A 180 -0.51 -25.05 29.38
CA GLU A 180 -1.16 -26.01 28.48
C GLU A 180 -1.93 -27.09 29.24
N HIS A 181 -2.99 -27.58 28.59
CA HIS A 181 -3.66 -28.82 28.96
C HIS A 181 -3.84 -29.68 27.71
N THR A 182 -3.12 -30.79 27.61
CA THR A 182 -3.02 -31.57 26.35
C THR A 182 -3.58 -32.99 26.45
N THR A 183 -3.91 -33.46 27.65
CA THR A 183 -4.58 -34.75 27.87
C THR A 183 -6.01 -34.69 27.34
N GLN A 184 -6.37 -35.61 26.45
CA GLN A 184 -7.74 -35.77 25.97
C GLN A 184 -8.26 -37.17 26.31
N ASN A 185 -9.21 -37.25 27.23
CA ASN A 185 -9.94 -38.49 27.56
C ASN A 185 -11.46 -38.34 27.41
N ALA A 186 -11.95 -37.12 27.15
CA ALA A 186 -13.34 -36.78 26.95
C ALA A 186 -13.53 -35.70 25.86
N GLU A 187 -14.79 -35.37 25.59
CA GLU A 187 -15.20 -34.37 24.60
C GLU A 187 -16.34 -33.52 25.17
N PHE A 188 -16.28 -32.19 24.96
CA PHE A 188 -17.37 -31.28 25.31
C PHE A 188 -17.93 -30.60 24.07
N SER A 189 -19.24 -30.67 23.88
CA SER A 189 -19.93 -29.97 22.78
C SER A 189 -20.37 -28.58 23.25
N PHE A 190 -20.17 -27.58 22.42
CA PHE A 190 -20.63 -26.21 22.68
C PHE A 190 -21.14 -25.52 21.42
N GLY A 191 -21.94 -24.48 21.61
CA GLY A 191 -22.68 -23.80 20.55
C GLY A 191 -23.79 -24.64 19.93
N ARG A 192 -24.29 -25.64 20.67
CA ARG A 192 -25.31 -26.57 20.18
C ARG A 192 -26.71 -26.18 20.66
N TYR A 193 -26.82 -25.79 21.92
CA TYR A 193 -28.03 -25.37 22.60
C TYR A 193 -27.77 -24.10 23.40
N ASP A 194 -28.84 -23.38 23.74
CA ASP A 194 -28.74 -22.18 24.58
C ASP A 194 -28.15 -22.47 25.97
N SER A 195 -28.07 -23.73 26.41
CA SER A 195 -27.45 -24.07 27.72
C SER A 195 -25.93 -24.19 27.67
N ASP A 196 -25.37 -24.38 26.48
CA ASP A 196 -23.94 -24.66 26.23
C ASP A 196 -23.41 -23.79 25.07
N GLU A 197 -23.98 -22.59 24.93
CA GLU A 197 -23.64 -21.66 23.84
C GLU A 197 -22.16 -21.31 23.88
N ASP A 198 -21.73 -20.82 25.04
CA ASP A 198 -20.38 -20.31 25.26
C ASP A 198 -19.62 -21.18 26.24
N ILE A 199 -18.30 -21.21 26.09
CA ILE A 199 -17.41 -21.94 26.99
C ILE A 199 -16.27 -21.05 27.46
N ALA A 200 -15.71 -21.38 28.61
CA ALA A 200 -14.51 -20.72 29.10
C ALA A 200 -13.55 -21.69 29.76
N GLN A 201 -12.25 -21.40 29.63
CA GLN A 201 -11.17 -22.13 30.29
C GLN A 201 -10.27 -21.14 31.01
N SER A 202 -10.13 -21.30 32.33
CA SER A 202 -9.17 -20.49 33.07
C SER A 202 -7.74 -20.98 32.91
N PHE A 203 -6.81 -20.03 33.02
CA PHE A 203 -5.37 -20.26 33.02
C PHE A 203 -4.70 -19.22 33.91
N THR A 204 -3.49 -19.52 34.38
CA THR A 204 -2.71 -18.64 35.25
C THR A 204 -1.31 -18.52 34.64
N PRO A 205 -0.93 -17.36 34.06
CA PRO A 205 0.36 -17.19 33.43
C PRO A 205 1.52 -17.52 34.37
N GLY A 206 2.52 -18.20 33.81
CA GLY A 206 3.78 -18.56 34.46
C GLY A 206 4.85 -17.48 34.36
N VAL A 207 4.55 -16.38 33.66
CA VAL A 207 5.38 -15.19 33.46
C VAL A 207 4.51 -13.92 33.39
N THR A 208 5.10 -12.74 33.66
CA THR A 208 4.47 -11.45 33.37
C THR A 208 4.93 -10.99 31.99
N GLU A 209 4.11 -11.17 30.97
CA GLU A 209 4.43 -10.89 29.56
C GLU A 209 3.16 -10.64 28.73
N VAL A 210 3.32 -10.20 27.48
CA VAL A 210 2.19 -10.08 26.54
C VAL A 210 1.64 -11.44 26.09
N ILE A 211 0.33 -11.58 25.96
CA ILE A 211 -0.26 -12.78 25.32
C ILE A 211 -0.29 -12.61 23.79
N ASN A 212 0.30 -13.56 23.06
CA ASN A 212 0.39 -13.47 21.59
C ASN A 212 -0.75 -14.18 20.87
N TYR A 213 -0.93 -15.46 21.18
CA TYR A 213 -2.01 -16.28 20.67
C TYR A 213 -2.31 -17.41 21.64
N ILE A 214 -3.41 -18.09 21.40
CA ILE A 214 -3.75 -19.36 22.05
C ILE A 214 -3.89 -20.45 21.00
N SER A 215 -3.76 -21.70 21.43
CA SER A 215 -4.10 -22.87 20.61
C SER A 215 -5.24 -23.63 21.29
N LEU A 216 -6.24 -24.04 20.51
CA LEU A 216 -7.39 -24.80 20.98
C LEU A 216 -7.44 -26.15 20.27
N TYR A 217 -7.66 -27.24 21.01
CA TYR A 217 -7.79 -28.57 20.40
C TYR A 217 -9.26 -28.89 20.12
N ILE A 218 -9.67 -28.70 18.87
CA ILE A 218 -11.09 -28.56 18.51
C ILE A 218 -11.43 -29.25 17.19
N LYS A 219 -12.67 -29.67 17.05
CA LYS A 219 -13.30 -30.12 15.79
C LYS A 219 -14.67 -29.47 15.62
N LYS A 220 -15.24 -29.53 14.41
CA LYS A 220 -16.59 -29.01 14.13
C LYS A 220 -17.55 -30.09 13.63
N VAL A 221 -18.82 -29.89 13.93
CA VAL A 221 -19.96 -30.64 13.36
C VAL A 221 -20.72 -29.73 12.40
N GLY A 222 -20.95 -30.23 11.19
CA GLY A 222 -21.61 -29.44 10.15
C GLY A 222 -20.79 -28.23 9.72
N ASN A 223 -21.48 -27.20 9.21
CA ASN A 223 -20.87 -25.94 8.80
C ASN A 223 -21.09 -24.86 9.86
N ALA A 224 -20.38 -24.99 10.98
CA ALA A 224 -20.37 -24.00 12.06
C ALA A 224 -19.87 -22.62 11.56
N ALA A 225 -20.36 -21.53 12.16
CA ALA A 225 -19.92 -20.17 11.87
C ALA A 225 -18.68 -19.81 12.69
N ASN A 226 -17.96 -18.75 12.32
CA ASN A 226 -16.85 -18.24 13.14
C ASN A 226 -17.35 -17.92 14.55
N ALA A 227 -16.48 -18.14 15.54
CA ALA A 227 -16.71 -17.76 16.93
C ALA A 227 -15.73 -16.65 17.34
N THR A 228 -16.08 -15.86 18.33
CA THR A 228 -15.21 -14.86 18.92
C THR A 228 -14.51 -15.47 20.13
N VAL A 229 -13.23 -15.19 20.29
CA VAL A 229 -12.45 -15.61 21.45
C VAL A 229 -12.04 -14.38 22.23
N TYR A 230 -12.26 -14.38 23.53
CA TYR A 230 -11.83 -13.30 24.42
C TYR A 230 -10.83 -13.79 25.44
N ILE A 231 -9.91 -12.91 25.81
CA ILE A 231 -9.16 -13.01 27.06
C ILE A 231 -9.81 -12.06 28.05
N THR A 232 -10.20 -12.56 29.21
CA THR A 232 -10.84 -11.75 30.26
C THR A 232 -10.12 -11.95 31.59
N GLU A 233 -10.28 -10.98 32.49
CA GLU A 233 -9.89 -11.14 33.90
C GLU A 233 -10.78 -12.20 34.59
N ASP A 234 -10.30 -12.72 35.72
CA ASP A 234 -11.13 -13.45 36.66
C ASP A 234 -12.04 -12.52 37.48
N ASN A 235 -13.28 -12.95 37.68
CA ASN A 235 -14.28 -12.30 38.51
C ASN A 235 -14.89 -13.31 39.50
N GLY A 236 -14.08 -13.75 40.47
CA GLY A 236 -14.54 -14.66 41.52
C GLY A 236 -14.63 -16.11 41.07
N GLY A 237 -13.69 -16.55 40.24
CA GLY A 237 -13.65 -17.88 39.66
C GLY A 237 -14.48 -18.03 38.40
N GLU A 238 -14.89 -16.93 37.76
CA GLU A 238 -15.67 -16.87 36.51
C GLU A 238 -15.10 -15.77 35.59
N PRO A 239 -15.27 -15.88 34.26
CA PRO A 239 -14.86 -14.81 33.34
C PRO A 239 -15.54 -13.46 33.67
N ALA A 240 -14.75 -12.39 33.71
CA ALA A 240 -15.30 -11.03 33.69
C ALA A 240 -16.02 -10.73 32.36
N THR A 241 -17.02 -9.86 32.39
CA THR A 241 -17.76 -9.44 31.18
C THR A 241 -17.04 -8.38 30.34
N SER A 242 -15.86 -7.95 30.77
CA SER A 242 -14.94 -7.08 30.02
C SER A 242 -13.78 -7.90 29.44
N SER A 243 -13.48 -7.69 28.17
CA SER A 243 -12.33 -8.32 27.50
C SER A 243 -11.07 -7.46 27.56
N LEU A 244 -9.93 -8.11 27.77
CA LEU A 244 -8.58 -7.54 27.64
C LEU A 244 -8.06 -7.68 26.21
N ALA A 245 -8.47 -8.75 25.53
CA ALA A 245 -8.15 -9.03 24.13
C ALA A 245 -9.30 -9.77 23.45
N GLN A 246 -9.37 -9.67 22.13
CA GLN A 246 -10.33 -10.40 21.31
C GLN A 246 -9.65 -10.97 20.06
N GLY A 247 -10.10 -12.15 19.63
CA GLY A 247 -9.63 -12.86 18.45
C GLY A 247 -10.79 -13.56 17.75
N THR A 248 -10.57 -14.07 16.54
CA THR A 248 -11.60 -14.81 15.80
C THR A 248 -11.17 -16.27 15.63
N LEU A 249 -11.97 -17.18 16.17
CA LEU A 249 -11.87 -18.60 15.86
C LEU A 249 -12.51 -18.86 14.49
N GLN A 250 -11.66 -19.05 13.48
CA GLN A 250 -12.10 -19.15 12.10
C GLN A 250 -12.60 -20.57 11.77
N ALA A 251 -13.86 -20.69 11.37
CA ALA A 251 -14.50 -21.98 11.11
C ALA A 251 -13.85 -22.76 9.96
N ASN A 252 -13.20 -22.08 9.02
CA ASN A 252 -12.51 -22.70 7.88
C ASN A 252 -11.20 -23.41 8.27
N LEU A 253 -10.56 -23.03 9.38
CA LEU A 253 -9.36 -23.68 9.91
C LEU A 253 -9.69 -24.96 10.71
N ILE A 254 -10.93 -25.08 11.16
CA ILE A 254 -11.41 -26.23 11.95
C ILE A 254 -11.94 -27.31 11.02
N THR A 255 -11.49 -28.55 11.23
CA THR A 255 -11.93 -29.73 10.46
C THR A 255 -12.95 -30.57 11.23
N THR A 256 -13.44 -31.65 10.61
CA THR A 256 -14.32 -32.64 11.28
C THR A 256 -13.55 -33.61 12.18
N SER A 257 -12.22 -33.55 12.19
CA SER A 257 -11.33 -34.28 13.08
C SER A 257 -10.65 -33.30 14.04
N PHE A 258 -10.25 -33.76 15.22
CA PHE A 258 -9.54 -32.89 16.15
C PHE A 258 -8.21 -32.44 15.58
N GLY A 259 -7.91 -31.17 15.81
CA GLY A 259 -6.62 -30.56 15.54
C GLY A 259 -6.42 -29.34 16.43
N TRP A 260 -5.16 -28.94 16.60
CA TRP A 260 -4.83 -27.66 17.22
C TRP A 260 -5.11 -26.54 16.22
N VAL A 261 -5.85 -25.54 16.66
CA VAL A 261 -6.17 -24.34 15.90
C VAL A 261 -5.74 -23.13 16.70
N ASP A 262 -4.92 -22.29 16.07
CA ASP A 262 -4.41 -21.08 16.70
C ASP A 262 -5.39 -19.91 16.53
N VAL A 263 -5.47 -19.08 17.57
CA VAL A 263 -6.27 -17.86 17.58
C VAL A 263 -5.39 -16.71 18.03
N SER A 264 -5.08 -15.82 17.09
CA SER A 264 -4.40 -14.55 17.35
C SER A 264 -5.39 -13.48 17.80
N PHE A 265 -4.90 -12.51 18.55
CA PHE A 265 -5.70 -11.40 19.07
C PHE A 265 -5.47 -10.10 18.29
N THR A 266 -6.45 -9.19 18.32
CA THR A 266 -6.32 -7.84 17.74
C THR A 266 -5.46 -6.91 18.59
N SER A 267 -5.19 -7.29 19.84
CA SER A 267 -4.32 -6.60 20.80
C SER A 267 -3.67 -7.63 21.72
N ASN A 268 -2.44 -7.37 22.14
CA ASN A 268 -1.62 -8.30 22.92
C ASN A 268 -1.34 -7.70 24.30
N PRO A 269 -2.31 -7.75 25.25
CA PRO A 269 -2.12 -7.17 26.58
C PRO A 269 -1.07 -7.94 27.37
N GLU A 270 -0.34 -7.22 28.23
CA GLU A 270 0.50 -7.83 29.26
C GLU A 270 -0.39 -8.50 30.31
N LEU A 271 -0.18 -9.79 30.55
CA LEU A 271 -0.82 -10.54 31.63
C LEU A 271 0.17 -10.75 32.76
N THR A 272 -0.31 -10.70 33.99
CA THR A 272 0.55 -10.76 35.18
C THR A 272 0.76 -12.20 35.65
N LEU A 273 2.01 -12.54 35.98
CA LEU A 273 2.41 -13.79 36.63
C LEU A 273 1.51 -14.11 37.82
N GLY A 274 0.96 -15.33 37.85
CA GLY A 274 0.18 -15.82 39.00
C GLY A 274 -1.24 -15.26 39.11
N THR A 275 -1.65 -14.35 38.21
CA THR A 275 -3.03 -13.84 38.13
C THR A 275 -3.88 -14.75 37.25
N GLN A 276 -5.09 -15.09 37.68
CA GLN A 276 -5.98 -15.93 36.88
C GLN A 276 -6.68 -15.11 35.79
N TYR A 277 -6.71 -15.66 34.59
CA TYR A 277 -7.42 -15.14 33.42
C TYR A 277 -8.26 -16.24 32.78
N TRP A 278 -9.14 -15.86 31.86
CA TRP A 278 -10.04 -16.76 31.15
C TRP A 278 -9.91 -16.62 29.65
N ILE A 279 -9.88 -17.77 28.96
CA ILE A 279 -10.17 -17.87 27.54
C ILE A 279 -11.67 -18.11 27.42
N VAL A 280 -12.42 -17.17 26.85
CA VAL A 280 -13.85 -17.31 26.58
C VAL A 280 -14.05 -17.53 25.08
N ILE A 281 -14.90 -18.48 24.70
CA ILE A 281 -15.31 -18.72 23.32
C ILE A 281 -16.80 -18.46 23.21
N ASP A 282 -17.13 -17.42 22.45
CA ASP A 282 -18.48 -16.93 22.18
C ASP A 282 -18.88 -17.29 20.76
N VAL A 283 -19.89 -18.15 20.60
CA VAL A 283 -20.38 -18.58 19.28
C VAL A 283 -21.50 -17.70 18.73
N GLY A 284 -22.01 -16.77 19.55
CA GLY A 284 -23.04 -15.77 19.27
C GLY A 284 -24.46 -16.29 18.97
N THR A 285 -24.64 -17.45 18.35
CA THR A 285 -25.96 -18.08 18.23
C THR A 285 -25.83 -19.59 18.08
N PRO A 286 -26.40 -20.39 19.01
CA PRO A 286 -26.22 -21.83 19.02
C PRO A 286 -27.04 -22.49 17.91
N LYS A 287 -26.55 -23.62 17.39
CA LYS A 287 -27.20 -24.39 16.34
C LYS A 287 -27.04 -25.89 16.59
N SER A 288 -28.16 -26.57 16.78
CA SER A 288 -28.21 -28.02 17.07
C SER A 288 -27.55 -28.95 16.04
N SER A 289 -27.26 -28.47 14.83
CA SER A 289 -26.61 -29.21 13.74
C SER A 289 -25.29 -28.60 13.25
N LYS A 290 -24.86 -27.46 13.81
CA LYS A 290 -23.69 -26.68 13.37
C LYS A 290 -22.96 -26.11 14.59
N TYR A 291 -22.14 -26.93 15.23
CA TYR A 291 -21.57 -26.64 16.53
C TYR A 291 -20.14 -27.16 16.63
N TYR A 292 -19.46 -26.83 17.72
CA TYR A 292 -18.07 -27.21 17.96
C TYR A 292 -17.95 -28.26 19.04
N ILE A 293 -16.87 -29.03 18.99
CA ILE A 293 -16.50 -29.98 20.02
C ILE A 293 -15.05 -29.73 20.40
N ILE A 294 -14.80 -29.42 21.66
CA ILE A 294 -13.46 -29.21 22.22
C ILE A 294 -12.99 -30.48 22.92
N GLY A 295 -11.68 -30.76 22.84
CA GLY A 295 -11.07 -31.80 23.63
C GLY A 295 -11.16 -31.48 25.11
N GLN A 296 -11.40 -32.49 25.93
CA GLN A 296 -11.53 -32.35 27.37
C GLN A 296 -10.72 -33.44 28.08
N ASP A 297 -10.15 -33.07 29.22
CA ASP A 297 -9.77 -33.98 30.28
C ASP A 297 -10.88 -33.98 31.33
N ASP A 298 -11.60 -35.09 31.52
CA ASP A 298 -12.70 -35.22 32.48
C ASP A 298 -12.26 -35.40 33.94
N GLN A 299 -10.95 -35.38 34.20
CA GLN A 299 -10.39 -35.42 35.55
C GLN A 299 -10.31 -34.00 36.14
N ILE A 300 -10.74 -33.85 37.40
CA ILE A 300 -10.42 -32.65 38.19
C ILE A 300 -8.95 -32.74 38.59
N ILE A 301 -8.08 -31.98 37.92
CA ILE A 301 -6.65 -31.92 38.20
C ILE A 301 -6.34 -30.60 38.92
N ALA A 302 -5.56 -30.67 39.99
CA ALA A 302 -5.11 -29.50 40.74
C ALA A 302 -4.21 -28.57 39.87
N PRO A 303 -4.17 -27.24 40.13
CA PRO A 303 -4.63 -26.55 41.33
C PRO A 303 -6.11 -26.12 41.34
N ALA A 304 -6.72 -26.03 42.53
CA ALA A 304 -8.10 -25.58 42.69
C ALA A 304 -8.26 -24.10 42.27
N GLY A 305 -9.22 -23.85 41.37
CA GLY A 305 -9.48 -22.54 40.74
C GLY A 305 -9.35 -22.58 39.22
N THR A 306 -8.64 -23.56 38.67
CA THR A 306 -8.58 -23.82 37.22
C THR A 306 -9.72 -24.74 36.83
N GLY A 307 -10.63 -24.32 35.94
CA GLY A 307 -11.75 -25.16 35.57
C GLY A 307 -12.43 -24.70 34.29
N ALA A 308 -12.85 -25.66 33.49
CA ALA A 308 -13.69 -25.40 32.34
C ALA A 308 -15.10 -25.01 32.80
N ARG A 309 -15.69 -24.03 32.13
CA ARG A 309 -17.04 -23.53 32.38
C ARG A 309 -17.80 -23.41 31.07
N TYR A 310 -19.12 -23.40 31.18
CA TYR A 310 -20.02 -23.16 30.06
C TYR A 310 -21.16 -22.25 30.48
N SER A 311 -21.69 -21.48 29.54
CA SER A 311 -22.79 -20.55 29.78
C SER A 311 -23.75 -20.51 28.59
N SER A 312 -24.92 -19.95 28.86
CA SER A 312 -25.89 -19.58 27.83
C SER A 312 -25.53 -18.31 27.07
N ASP A 313 -24.70 -17.46 27.68
CA ASP A 313 -24.24 -16.19 27.11
C ASP A 313 -23.12 -15.68 28.02
N TRP A 314 -21.94 -15.40 27.51
CA TRP A 314 -20.82 -14.94 28.33
C TRP A 314 -21.05 -13.54 28.94
N LEU A 315 -21.90 -12.70 28.34
CA LEU A 315 -22.20 -11.34 28.83
C LEU A 315 -23.31 -11.31 29.89
N SER A 316 -24.27 -12.24 29.79
CA SER A 316 -25.52 -12.16 30.57
C SER A 316 -25.98 -13.49 31.19
N GLY A 317 -25.38 -14.61 30.79
CA GLY A 317 -25.66 -15.93 31.29
C GLY A 317 -24.95 -16.25 32.60
N ASN A 318 -25.43 -17.30 33.28
CA ASN A 318 -24.74 -17.83 34.46
C ASN A 318 -23.70 -18.86 34.01
N TRP A 319 -22.54 -18.87 34.64
CA TRP A 319 -21.52 -19.89 34.37
C TRP A 319 -21.79 -21.16 35.17
N SER A 320 -21.84 -22.29 34.46
CA SER A 320 -21.89 -23.62 35.06
C SER A 320 -20.52 -24.29 34.96
N THR A 321 -20.18 -25.12 35.93
CA THR A 321 -18.94 -25.92 35.92
C THR A 321 -19.13 -27.17 35.06
N THR A 322 -18.09 -27.54 34.31
CA THR A 322 -17.98 -28.89 33.74
C THR A 322 -16.87 -29.67 34.46
N ASP A 323 -16.84 -30.99 34.28
CA ASP A 323 -15.82 -31.83 34.88
C ASP A 323 -14.46 -31.60 34.16
N GLY A 324 -13.43 -31.19 34.90
CA GLY A 324 -12.06 -31.08 34.39
C GLY A 324 -11.76 -29.87 33.50
N HIS A 325 -10.98 -30.07 32.43
CA HIS A 325 -10.32 -29.00 31.66
C HIS A 325 -10.48 -29.16 30.15
N PHE A 326 -10.72 -28.05 29.46
CA PHE A 326 -10.61 -28.02 28.00
C PHE A 326 -9.15 -28.03 27.56
N ASN A 327 -8.88 -28.61 26.40
CA ASN A 327 -7.54 -28.66 25.85
C ASN A 327 -7.15 -27.31 25.21
N PHE A 328 -6.14 -26.65 25.78
CA PHE A 328 -5.66 -25.36 25.33
C PHE A 328 -4.14 -25.25 25.47
N LYS A 329 -3.57 -24.23 24.81
CA LYS A 329 -2.22 -23.71 25.04
C LYS A 329 -2.26 -22.20 25.04
N THR A 330 -1.51 -21.55 25.92
CA THR A 330 -1.25 -20.11 25.88
C THR A 330 0.19 -19.85 25.49
N TRP A 331 0.40 -18.86 24.63
CA TRP A 331 1.72 -18.46 24.16
C TRP A 331 1.98 -17.04 24.66
N MET A 332 2.66 -16.97 25.79
CA MET A 332 3.01 -15.75 26.50
C MET A 332 4.42 -15.31 26.11
N GLY A 333 4.59 -14.00 25.96
CA GLY A 333 5.85 -13.38 25.58
C GLY A 333 6.34 -13.84 24.22
N GLY A 334 7.60 -13.55 23.99
CA GLY A 334 8.33 -13.82 22.77
C GLY A 334 9.81 -13.85 23.07
N LEU A 335 10.61 -14.40 22.16
CA LEU A 335 12.03 -14.10 22.21
C LEU A 335 12.20 -12.62 21.87
N ASP A 336 12.99 -11.87 22.65
CA ASP A 336 13.54 -10.60 22.19
C ASP A 336 14.34 -10.89 20.94
N THR A 337 13.72 -10.68 19.80
CA THR A 337 14.35 -10.93 18.52
C THR A 337 15.31 -9.79 18.24
N HIS A 338 16.53 -10.17 17.89
CA HIS A 338 17.62 -9.23 17.72
C HIS A 338 18.14 -9.25 16.29
N ILE A 339 18.87 -8.19 15.94
CA ILE A 339 19.80 -8.16 14.81
C ILE A 339 21.20 -8.05 15.41
N ASP A 340 22.05 -9.04 15.15
CA ASP A 340 23.46 -9.03 15.58
C ASP A 340 24.41 -9.17 14.39
N GLY A 341 25.40 -8.28 14.30
CA GLY A 341 26.50 -8.40 13.34
C GLY A 341 26.21 -8.03 11.88
N LEU A 342 25.08 -7.37 11.57
CA LEU A 342 24.65 -7.10 10.20
C LEU A 342 24.92 -5.64 9.79
N LEU A 343 25.42 -5.43 8.57
CA LEU A 343 25.45 -4.12 7.92
C LEU A 343 24.19 -3.92 7.06
N VAL A 344 23.39 -2.90 7.35
CA VAL A 344 22.12 -2.62 6.66
C VAL A 344 22.24 -1.42 5.73
N GLY A 345 21.70 -1.53 4.52
CA GLY A 345 21.72 -0.47 3.52
C GLY A 345 23.05 -0.33 2.76
N ALA A 346 23.85 -1.40 2.66
CA ALA A 346 25.15 -1.36 1.99
C ALA A 346 25.04 -1.35 0.45
N ASN A 347 26.11 -0.90 -0.22
CA ASN A 347 26.22 -1.06 -1.67
C ASN A 347 26.23 -2.56 -2.07
N PRO A 348 25.86 -2.91 -3.32
CA PRO A 348 25.92 -4.29 -3.83
C PRO A 348 27.31 -4.94 -3.82
N ASP A 349 28.37 -4.18 -3.54
CA ASP A 349 29.75 -4.66 -3.37
C ASP A 349 30.17 -4.78 -1.89
N GLY A 350 29.23 -4.58 -0.95
CA GLY A 350 29.45 -4.63 0.49
C GLY A 350 30.21 -3.43 1.05
N THR A 351 30.42 -2.38 0.24
CA THR A 351 31.08 -1.16 0.70
C THR A 351 30.11 -0.27 1.48
N ARG A 352 30.66 0.34 2.53
CA ARG A 352 29.99 1.34 3.36
C ARG A 352 29.68 2.59 2.55
N ILE A 353 28.44 3.06 2.61
CA ILE A 353 27.98 4.36 2.14
C ILE A 353 28.43 5.40 3.17
N GLY A 354 29.65 5.91 2.98
CA GLY A 354 30.14 7.02 3.80
C GLY A 354 29.43 8.32 3.42
N HIS A 355 28.35 8.69 4.12
CA HIS A 355 27.80 10.06 4.07
C HIS A 355 27.35 10.58 5.45
N ASN A 356 27.52 11.89 5.60
CA ASN A 356 27.21 12.70 6.78
C ASN A 356 25.78 13.23 6.60
N CYS A 357 24.88 12.91 7.53
CA CYS A 357 23.43 13.11 7.42
C CYS A 357 22.98 14.59 7.51
N ASP A 358 23.34 15.43 6.54
CA ASP A 358 22.97 16.86 6.57
C ASP A 358 22.58 17.48 5.20
N ASP A 359 22.49 16.71 4.11
CA ASP A 359 22.10 17.28 2.81
C ASP A 359 20.99 16.48 2.13
N ALA A 360 19.76 16.99 2.27
CA ALA A 360 18.55 16.50 1.65
C ALA A 360 18.52 16.83 0.16
N HIS A 361 19.33 16.15 -0.65
CA HIS A 361 19.23 16.20 -2.10
C HIS A 361 19.51 14.80 -2.68
N TYR A 362 18.42 14.11 -3.05
CA TYR A 362 18.39 12.80 -3.72
C TYR A 362 18.61 11.59 -2.78
N ALA A 363 17.64 11.32 -1.91
CA ALA A 363 17.58 10.07 -1.16
C ALA A 363 17.18 8.92 -2.09
N ILE A 364 18.18 8.17 -2.58
CA ILE A 364 17.99 6.79 -3.03
C ILE A 364 17.73 6.00 -1.75
N HIS A 365 16.61 5.29 -1.66
CA HIS A 365 16.18 4.54 -0.47
C HIS A 365 17.34 3.88 0.29
N HIS A 366 17.62 4.39 1.49
CA HIS A 366 18.64 3.89 2.40
C HIS A 366 17.97 2.90 3.37
N GLY A 367 18.59 1.75 3.58
CA GLY A 367 17.96 0.61 4.27
C GLY A 367 17.71 0.87 5.75
N ASP A 368 16.46 0.72 6.20
CA ASP A 368 16.08 0.84 7.61
C ASP A 368 16.17 -0.53 8.33
N ALA A 369 16.51 -0.53 9.63
CA ALA A 369 16.48 -1.74 10.45
C ALA A 369 15.52 -1.59 11.64
N HIS A 370 14.61 -2.55 11.79
CA HIS A 370 13.62 -2.60 12.85
C HIS A 370 13.70 -3.94 13.58
N ALA A 371 14.02 -3.93 14.88
CA ALA A 371 14.05 -5.11 15.74
C ALA A 371 13.84 -4.72 17.20
N HIS A 372 13.63 -5.70 18.09
CA HIS A 372 13.54 -5.46 19.53
C HIS A 372 14.89 -5.01 20.10
N THR A 373 15.98 -5.61 19.62
CA THR A 373 17.35 -5.24 20.00
C THR A 373 18.25 -5.26 18.77
N ILE A 374 19.13 -4.27 18.64
CA ILE A 374 20.14 -4.20 17.58
C ILE A 374 21.51 -4.09 18.26
N THR A 375 22.40 -5.05 17.99
CA THR A 375 23.74 -5.14 18.56
C THR A 375 24.78 -5.38 17.48
N ASN A 376 26.00 -4.87 17.68
CA ASN A 376 27.14 -5.05 16.77
C ASN A 376 26.82 -4.84 15.26
N SER A 377 25.81 -4.03 14.96
CA SER A 377 25.25 -3.82 13.63
C SER A 377 25.34 -2.34 13.29
N ASP A 378 25.66 -2.05 12.04
CA ASP A 378 25.76 -0.68 11.50
C ASP A 378 24.57 -0.46 10.57
N ILE A 379 23.81 0.62 10.80
CA ILE A 379 22.69 1.06 9.95
C ILE A 379 23.14 2.34 9.26
N GLU A 380 23.18 2.34 7.94
CA GLU A 380 23.56 3.53 7.16
C GLU A 380 22.28 4.24 6.70
N CYS A 381 22.12 5.50 7.14
CA CYS A 381 20.99 6.37 6.82
C CYS A 381 21.19 7.17 5.54
#